data_AF-A0A553V4V6-F1
#
_entry.id   AF-A0A553V4V6-F1
#
_cell.length_a   1.000
_cell.length_b   1.000
_cell.length_c   1.000
_cell.angle_alpha   90.00
_cell.angle_beta   90.00
_cell.angle_gamma   90.00
#
_symmetry.space_group_name_H-M   'P 1'
#
loop_
_entity.id
_entity.type
_entity.pdbx_description
1 polymer ?
#
loop_
_entity_poly.entity_id
_entity_poly.type
_entity_poly.pdbx_seq_one_letter_code
_entity_poly.pdbx_strand_id
1 'polypeptide(L)'
;MIYRLGEFHFPDAAARLYPDTAERPWALEIGFGDGRFWPQYAQTFGAAPNYLGVELSGVSLLKAARRLTQAGLSNAHLTKLPATPLLREVVSAGALSQIIVNFPDPWPKAEHEDHRLLRADFFRLAASRLQVGGAVLLTTDHDEYFDFACREAEKSGVMRVERAEAPAAAAHTKYALKWQGLGLSAQHARFVATAQPNYPHTDIQPFPQDIADHLEDTRVPHAILERLPATLTFDDLFAQFQRQTQRGTGTEPYTVVLLDAYRSLRRNEFTVLAHVVEGELTQEVLVNVTQREGGTVLVRLGKFGGPIITPAVKAAVDTLTDWLVSQGAKVQHLGY
;
A
#
# COMPACT_ATOMS: atom_id res chain seq x y z
N MET A 1 -7.61 -2.02 -7.02
CA MET A 1 -7.83 -0.69 -6.40
C MET A 1 -6.81 -0.39 -5.31
N ILE A 2 -6.68 -1.18 -4.23
CA ILE A 2 -5.63 -0.92 -3.22
C ILE A 2 -4.32 -1.57 -3.67
N TYR A 3 -3.28 -0.75 -3.85
CA TYR A 3 -1.92 -1.16 -4.22
C TYR A 3 -1.01 -1.21 -2.98
N ARG A 4 -0.27 -2.30 -2.83
CA ARG A 4 0.85 -2.44 -1.89
C ARG A 4 2.13 -1.89 -2.52
N LEU A 5 3.15 -1.67 -1.69
CA LEU A 5 4.45 -1.16 -2.13
C LEU A 5 5.05 -2.02 -3.26
N GLY A 6 5.06 -3.35 -3.10
CA GLY A 6 5.63 -4.27 -4.10
C GLY A 6 4.80 -4.41 -5.38
N GLU A 7 3.65 -3.76 -5.50
CA GLU A 7 2.84 -3.73 -6.73
C GLU A 7 3.17 -2.51 -7.61
N PHE A 8 4.02 -1.59 -7.12
CA PHE A 8 4.54 -0.45 -7.87
C PHE A 8 5.87 -0.77 -8.53
N HIS A 9 6.15 -0.06 -9.63
CA HIS A 9 7.50 0.08 -10.17
C HIS A 9 8.15 1.37 -9.64
N PHE A 10 9.48 1.45 -9.71
CA PHE A 10 10.26 2.57 -9.15
C PHE A 10 11.23 3.12 -10.22
N PRO A 11 10.79 4.05 -11.09
CA PRO A 11 9.47 4.68 -11.13
C PRO A 11 8.42 3.86 -11.89
N ASP A 12 7.17 4.26 -11.68
CA ASP A 12 5.98 3.76 -12.33
C ASP A 12 5.41 4.78 -13.34
N ALA A 13 4.54 4.29 -14.22
CA ALA A 13 3.91 5.07 -15.26
C ALA A 13 2.38 4.92 -15.20
N ALA A 14 1.67 6.01 -15.49
CA ALA A 14 0.21 5.99 -15.61
C ALA A 14 -0.28 4.91 -16.60
N ALA A 15 0.43 4.71 -17.71
CA ALA A 15 0.08 3.70 -18.71
C ALA A 15 0.11 2.26 -18.15
N ARG A 16 0.99 1.97 -17.18
CA ARG A 16 1.04 0.65 -16.54
C ARG A 16 -0.05 0.50 -15.49
N LEU A 17 -0.24 1.54 -14.66
CA LEU A 17 -1.23 1.53 -13.58
C LEU A 17 -2.67 1.58 -14.10
N TYR A 18 -2.91 2.24 -15.24
CA TYR A 18 -4.23 2.51 -15.81
C TYR A 18 -4.26 2.16 -17.31
N PRO A 19 -4.10 0.88 -17.69
CA PRO A 19 -3.91 0.49 -19.09
C PRO A 19 -5.09 0.85 -19.99
N ASP A 20 -6.32 0.81 -19.46
CA ASP A 20 -7.54 1.12 -20.23
C ASP A 20 -7.75 2.62 -20.47
N THR A 21 -6.97 3.47 -19.79
CA THR A 21 -7.16 4.93 -19.74
C THR A 21 -5.82 5.66 -19.68
N ALA A 22 -4.78 5.09 -20.30
CA ALA A 22 -3.39 5.53 -20.19
C ALA A 22 -3.17 7.00 -20.61
N GLU A 23 -3.99 7.47 -21.55
CA GLU A 23 -3.98 8.83 -22.11
C GLU A 23 -4.62 9.88 -21.19
N ARG A 24 -5.37 9.47 -20.16
CA ARG A 24 -6.03 10.41 -19.25
C ARG A 24 -5.01 11.07 -18.33
N PRO A 25 -5.22 12.35 -17.94
CA PRO A 25 -4.35 13.02 -16.98
C PRO A 25 -4.21 12.22 -15.68
N TRP A 26 -3.05 12.25 -15.05
CA TRP A 26 -2.81 11.55 -13.79
C TRP A 26 -2.81 12.51 -12.61
N ALA A 27 -3.70 12.27 -11.65
CA ALA A 27 -3.85 13.05 -10.43
C ALA A 27 -3.44 12.24 -9.19
N LEU A 28 -2.79 12.91 -8.26
CA LEU A 28 -2.45 12.38 -6.93
C LEU A 28 -3.23 13.14 -5.85
N GLU A 29 -3.87 12.44 -4.92
CA GLU A 29 -4.39 13.05 -3.68
C GLU A 29 -3.63 12.55 -2.46
N ILE A 30 -3.07 13.49 -1.69
CA ILE A 30 -2.29 13.23 -0.49
C ILE A 30 -3.17 13.45 0.75
N GLY A 31 -3.28 12.42 1.59
CA GLY A 31 -4.09 12.48 2.81
C GLY A 31 -5.58 12.53 2.50
N PHE A 32 -6.06 11.64 1.61
CA PHE A 32 -7.46 11.65 1.15
C PHE A 32 -8.50 11.36 2.26
N GLY A 33 -8.07 11.00 3.47
CA GLY A 33 -8.95 10.74 4.60
C GLY A 33 -9.95 9.63 4.30
N ASP A 34 -11.24 9.82 4.57
CA ASP A 34 -12.25 8.80 4.29
C ASP A 34 -12.71 8.73 2.82
N GLY A 35 -11.99 9.39 1.91
CA GLY A 35 -12.15 9.27 0.44
C GLY A 35 -13.42 9.89 -0.11
N ARG A 36 -13.93 10.96 0.52
CA ARG A 36 -15.13 11.65 0.03
C ARG A 36 -14.85 12.50 -1.20
N PHE A 37 -13.73 13.23 -1.21
CA PHE A 37 -13.40 14.25 -2.20
C PHE A 37 -13.47 13.72 -3.64
N TRP A 38 -12.68 12.70 -3.95
CA TRP A 38 -12.46 12.28 -5.34
C TRP A 38 -13.74 11.88 -6.09
N PRO A 39 -14.67 11.09 -5.53
CA PRO A 39 -15.95 10.80 -6.18
C PRO A 39 -16.75 12.02 -6.64
N GLN A 40 -16.70 13.15 -5.92
CA GLN A 40 -17.36 14.38 -6.37
C GLN A 40 -16.49 15.14 -7.37
N TYR A 41 -15.19 15.21 -7.13
CA TYR A 41 -14.28 15.94 -8.00
C TYR A 41 -14.18 15.31 -9.39
N ALA A 42 -14.16 13.98 -9.48
CA ALA A 42 -14.13 13.25 -10.74
C ALA A 42 -15.33 13.56 -11.66
N GLN A 43 -16.49 13.92 -11.09
CA GLN A 43 -17.70 14.25 -11.86
C GLN A 43 -17.64 15.61 -12.56
N THR A 44 -16.70 16.48 -12.18
CA THR A 44 -16.54 17.79 -12.84
C THR A 44 -15.80 17.69 -14.16
N PHE A 45 -15.23 16.53 -14.47
CA PHE A 45 -14.52 16.26 -15.70
C PHE A 45 -15.42 15.50 -16.68
N GLY A 46 -15.36 15.84 -17.97
CA GLY A 46 -16.03 15.04 -19.01
C GLY A 46 -15.50 13.60 -19.07
N ALA A 47 -14.20 13.42 -18.83
CA ALA A 47 -13.58 12.14 -18.55
C ALA A 47 -12.67 12.30 -17.32
N ALA A 48 -12.97 11.56 -16.24
CA ALA A 48 -12.21 11.66 -15.00
C ALA A 48 -10.73 11.31 -15.21
N PRO A 49 -9.80 12.09 -14.63
CA PRO A 49 -8.37 11.76 -14.58
C PRO A 49 -8.13 10.39 -13.94
N ASN A 50 -7.03 9.73 -14.30
CA ASN A 50 -6.49 8.62 -13.53
C ASN A 50 -6.12 9.10 -12.14
N TYR A 51 -6.45 8.32 -11.12
CA TYR A 51 -6.34 8.75 -9.73
C TYR A 51 -5.50 7.81 -8.89
N LEU A 52 -4.51 8.37 -8.19
CA LEU A 52 -3.80 7.71 -7.10
C LEU A 52 -4.07 8.47 -5.79
N GLY A 53 -4.65 7.79 -4.80
CA GLY A 53 -4.79 8.33 -3.45
C GLY A 53 -3.76 7.72 -2.49
N VAL A 54 -3.14 8.54 -1.65
CA VAL A 54 -2.23 8.08 -0.58
C VAL A 54 -2.70 8.52 0.82
N GLU A 55 -2.69 7.59 1.78
CA GLU A 55 -3.16 7.81 3.15
C GLU A 55 -2.44 6.87 4.14
N LEU A 56 -2.20 7.31 5.37
CA LEU A 56 -1.54 6.50 6.41
C LEU A 56 -2.53 5.66 7.23
N SER A 57 -3.77 6.14 7.40
CA SER A 57 -4.83 5.43 8.11
C SER A 57 -5.43 4.28 7.28
N GLY A 58 -5.21 3.04 7.72
CA GLY A 58 -5.81 1.85 7.09
C GLY A 58 -7.34 1.85 7.16
N VAL A 59 -7.94 2.41 8.21
CA VAL A 59 -9.41 2.54 8.33
C VAL A 59 -9.95 3.51 7.27
N SER A 60 -9.25 4.63 7.08
CA SER A 60 -9.57 5.64 6.07
C SER A 60 -9.45 5.07 4.65
N LEU A 61 -8.36 4.35 4.37
CA LEU A 61 -8.12 3.62 3.13
C LEU A 61 -9.29 2.68 2.76
N LEU A 62 -9.74 1.84 3.70
CA LEU A 62 -10.85 0.91 3.45
C LEU A 62 -12.18 1.63 3.19
N LYS A 63 -12.43 2.76 3.85
CA LYS A 63 -13.62 3.59 3.59
C LYS A 63 -13.57 4.22 2.20
N ALA A 64 -12.42 4.77 1.83
CA ALA A 64 -12.20 5.37 0.52
C ALA A 64 -12.38 4.34 -0.61
N ALA A 65 -11.79 3.14 -0.46
CA ALA A 65 -11.93 2.06 -1.45
C ALA A 65 -13.41 1.72 -1.69
N ARG A 66 -14.20 1.56 -0.62
CA ARG A 66 -15.66 1.30 -0.74
C ARG A 66 -16.39 2.42 -1.48
N ARG A 67 -16.04 3.69 -1.23
CA ARG A 67 -16.66 4.85 -1.89
C ARG A 67 -16.35 4.93 -3.36
N LEU A 68 -15.08 4.76 -3.72
CA LEU A 68 -14.64 4.75 -5.11
C LEU A 68 -15.31 3.62 -5.89
N THR A 69 -15.38 2.41 -5.32
CA THR A 69 -16.11 1.29 -5.92
C THR A 69 -17.60 1.61 -6.10
N GLN A 70 -18.27 2.17 -5.08
CA GLN A 70 -19.69 2.55 -5.16
C GLN A 70 -19.95 3.66 -6.19
N ALA A 71 -18.98 4.54 -6.40
CA ALA A 71 -19.04 5.59 -7.42
C ALA A 71 -18.69 5.09 -8.85
N GLY A 72 -18.36 3.81 -9.02
CA GLY A 72 -18.01 3.24 -10.32
C GLY A 72 -16.67 3.73 -10.89
N LEU A 73 -15.77 4.25 -10.04
CA LEU A 73 -14.48 4.78 -10.46
C LEU A 73 -13.45 3.65 -10.61
N SER A 74 -13.41 3.06 -11.81
CA SER A 74 -12.47 1.98 -12.16
C SER A 74 -11.04 2.48 -12.37
N ASN A 75 -10.86 3.77 -12.71
CA ASN A 75 -9.56 4.41 -12.94
C ASN A 75 -8.97 5.06 -11.66
N ALA A 76 -9.21 4.43 -10.52
CA ALA A 76 -8.78 4.91 -9.21
C ALA A 76 -8.03 3.82 -8.45
N HIS A 77 -6.82 4.15 -8.00
CA HIS A 77 -6.00 3.33 -7.12
C HIS A 77 -5.72 4.05 -5.81
N LEU A 78 -5.53 3.28 -4.75
CA LEU A 78 -5.24 3.77 -3.42
C LEU A 78 -4.03 3.04 -2.85
N THR A 79 -3.23 3.71 -2.03
CA THR A 79 -2.14 3.05 -1.32
C THR A 79 -1.95 3.59 0.09
N LYS A 80 -1.38 2.74 0.95
CA LYS A 80 -1.02 3.09 2.33
C LYS A 80 0.47 3.27 2.45
N LEU A 81 0.97 4.44 2.04
CA LEU A 81 2.38 4.78 2.04
C LEU A 81 2.59 6.22 2.51
N PRO A 82 3.79 6.60 2.96
CA PRO A 82 4.14 8.01 3.14
C PRO A 82 4.19 8.72 1.78
N ALA A 83 3.58 9.91 1.69
CA ALA A 83 3.39 10.61 0.42
C ALA A 83 4.71 11.06 -0.23
N THR A 84 5.68 11.54 0.55
CA THR A 84 6.97 12.03 0.02
C THR A 84 7.79 10.91 -0.64
N PRO A 85 8.04 9.75 0.01
CA PRO A 85 8.62 8.58 -0.64
C PRO A 85 7.82 8.09 -1.85
N LEU A 86 6.49 8.04 -1.77
CA LEU A 86 5.66 7.63 -2.92
C LEU A 86 5.89 8.55 -4.12
N LEU A 87 5.79 9.86 -3.92
CA LEU A 87 5.97 10.86 -4.98
C LEU A 87 7.39 10.83 -5.54
N ARG A 88 8.40 10.63 -4.68
CA ARG A 88 9.81 10.56 -5.08
C ARG A 88 10.12 9.30 -5.86
N GLU A 89 9.72 8.13 -5.39
CA GLU A 89 10.19 6.86 -5.96
C GLU A 89 9.24 6.26 -7.00
N VAL A 90 7.92 6.43 -6.85
CA VAL A 90 6.92 5.77 -7.71
C VAL A 90 6.49 6.66 -8.87
N VAL A 91 6.34 7.96 -8.65
CA VAL A 91 5.79 8.83 -9.70
C VAL A 91 6.91 9.30 -10.63
N SER A 92 6.81 8.98 -11.93
CA SER A 92 7.75 9.46 -12.95
C SER A 92 7.78 10.99 -13.06
N ALA A 93 8.93 11.53 -13.48
CA ALA A 93 9.10 12.97 -13.69
C ALA A 93 8.10 13.52 -14.74
N GLY A 94 7.47 14.67 -14.44
CA GLY A 94 6.50 15.30 -15.34
C GLY A 94 5.22 14.50 -15.62
N ALA A 95 4.90 13.47 -14.84
CA ALA A 95 3.79 12.58 -15.13
C ALA A 95 2.42 13.07 -14.60
N LEU A 96 2.40 13.89 -13.54
CA LEU A 96 1.17 14.33 -12.90
C LEU A 96 0.63 15.64 -13.52
N SER A 97 -0.68 15.74 -13.68
CA SER A 97 -1.35 17.00 -13.99
C SER A 97 -1.66 17.81 -12.73
N GLN A 98 -1.94 17.14 -11.62
CA GLN A 98 -2.27 17.79 -10.35
C GLN A 98 -1.94 16.93 -9.13
N ILE A 99 -1.60 17.61 -8.03
CA ILE A 99 -1.48 17.03 -6.70
C ILE A 99 -2.50 17.73 -5.81
N ILE A 100 -3.35 17.01 -5.10
CA ILE A 100 -4.41 17.55 -4.25
C ILE A 100 -4.05 17.31 -2.79
N VAL A 101 -4.14 18.36 -1.98
CA VAL A 101 -3.91 18.33 -0.54
C VAL A 101 -5.05 19.07 0.15
N ASN A 102 -5.97 18.33 0.78
CA ASN A 102 -7.13 18.89 1.46
C ASN A 102 -6.97 18.75 2.98
N PHE A 103 -7.04 19.87 3.69
CA PHE A 103 -7.00 19.96 5.16
C PHE A 103 -5.82 19.19 5.78
N PRO A 104 -4.57 19.45 5.35
CA PRO A 104 -3.40 18.80 5.95
C PRO A 104 -3.25 19.19 7.43
N ASP A 105 -2.55 18.38 8.21
CA ASP A 105 -2.26 18.70 9.62
C ASP A 105 -1.50 20.03 9.70
N PRO A 106 -2.06 21.05 10.40
CA PRO A 106 -1.48 22.38 10.38
C PRO A 106 -0.24 22.52 11.26
N TRP A 107 -0.03 21.62 12.24
CA TRP A 107 1.04 21.75 13.24
C TRP A 107 1.15 23.19 13.80
N PRO A 108 0.21 23.62 14.66
CA PRO A 108 0.04 25.04 15.00
C PRO A 108 1.15 25.60 15.91
N LYS A 109 1.94 24.75 16.55
CA LYS A 109 3.08 25.21 17.37
C LYS A 109 4.25 25.57 16.46
N ALA A 110 4.88 26.72 16.68
CA ALA A 110 6.04 27.17 15.89
C ALA A 110 7.21 26.15 15.89
N GLU A 111 7.40 25.44 17.00
CA GLU A 111 8.40 24.36 17.12
C GLU A 111 8.12 23.17 16.20
N HIS A 112 6.92 23.06 15.63
CA HIS A 112 6.47 21.93 14.82
C HIS A 112 6.33 22.29 13.32
N GLU A 113 6.76 23.48 12.89
CA GLU A 113 6.68 23.89 11.48
C GLU A 113 7.44 22.93 10.53
N ASP A 114 8.46 22.24 11.05
CA ASP A 114 9.22 21.20 10.34
C ASP A 114 8.40 19.95 9.99
N HIS A 115 7.24 19.76 10.62
CA HIS A 115 6.32 18.66 10.32
C HIS A 115 5.28 19.02 9.26
N ARG A 116 5.18 20.29 8.84
CA ARG A 116 4.27 20.72 7.78
C ARG A 116 4.72 20.14 6.43
N LEU A 117 3.78 19.55 5.69
CA LEU A 117 4.05 18.93 4.39
C LEU A 117 4.55 19.93 3.34
N LEU A 118 3.86 21.06 3.17
CA LEU A 118 4.08 22.00 2.06
C LEU A 118 5.24 22.96 2.30
N ARG A 119 6.45 22.40 2.33
CA ARG A 119 7.73 23.13 2.43
C ARG A 119 8.38 23.30 1.05
N ALA A 120 9.36 24.19 0.96
CA ALA A 120 10.08 24.49 -0.28
C ALA A 120 10.64 23.23 -0.95
N ASP A 121 11.21 22.30 -0.17
CA ASP A 121 11.75 21.02 -0.69
C ASP A 121 10.64 20.11 -1.24
N PHE A 122 9.49 20.03 -0.55
CA PHE A 122 8.33 19.30 -1.05
C PHE A 122 7.82 19.92 -2.34
N PHE A 123 7.76 21.25 -2.46
CA PHE A 123 7.38 21.92 -3.70
C PHE A 123 8.37 21.62 -4.83
N ARG A 124 9.68 21.57 -4.59
CA ARG A 124 10.65 21.16 -5.62
C ARG A 124 10.43 19.72 -6.07
N LEU A 125 10.18 18.81 -5.12
CA LEU A 125 9.82 17.43 -5.46
C LEU A 125 8.51 17.38 -6.26
N ALA A 126 7.45 18.05 -5.81
CA ALA A 126 6.16 18.11 -6.50
C ALA A 126 6.29 18.67 -7.92
N ALA A 127 7.00 19.80 -8.09
CA ALA A 127 7.25 20.39 -9.41
C ALA A 127 8.01 19.45 -10.35
N SER A 128 8.93 18.63 -9.84
CA SER A 128 9.64 17.65 -10.67
C SER A 128 8.74 16.53 -11.22
N ARG A 129 7.62 16.25 -10.54
CA ARG A 129 6.65 15.20 -10.90
C ARG A 129 5.44 15.73 -11.62
N LEU A 130 5.16 17.03 -11.49
CA LEU A 130 4.12 17.73 -12.23
C LEU A 130 4.61 18.09 -13.64
N GLN A 131 3.70 18.03 -14.60
CA GLN A 131 3.86 18.71 -15.88
C GLN A 131 4.03 20.22 -15.63
N VAL A 132 4.79 20.92 -16.48
CA VAL A 132 4.83 22.39 -16.44
C VAL A 132 3.41 22.91 -16.69
N GLY A 133 2.93 23.80 -15.81
CA GLY A 133 1.53 24.26 -15.80
C GLY A 133 0.57 23.40 -14.96
N GLY A 134 0.99 22.20 -14.53
CA GLY A 134 0.32 21.42 -13.49
C GLY A 134 0.42 22.09 -12.12
N ALA A 135 -0.39 21.68 -11.15
CA ALA A 135 -0.46 22.38 -9.87
C ALA A 135 -0.59 21.47 -8.64
N VAL A 136 -0.03 21.94 -7.52
CA VAL A 136 -0.46 21.50 -6.19
C VAL A 136 -1.67 22.33 -5.77
N LEU A 137 -2.79 21.67 -5.47
CA LEU A 137 -4.02 22.28 -4.99
C LEU A 137 -4.09 22.13 -3.49
N LEU A 138 -4.05 23.25 -2.74
CA LEU A 138 -4.20 23.26 -1.29
C LEU A 138 -5.56 23.84 -0.93
N THR A 139 -6.32 23.11 -0.12
CA THR A 139 -7.46 23.65 0.62
C THR A 139 -7.22 23.48 2.11
N THR A 140 -7.35 24.54 2.91
CA THR A 140 -7.16 24.47 4.37
C THR A 140 -8.01 25.50 5.08
N ASP A 141 -8.45 25.18 6.30
CA ASP A 141 -9.16 26.07 7.23
C ASP A 141 -8.20 26.82 8.18
N HIS A 142 -6.89 26.68 7.99
CA HIS A 142 -5.88 27.25 8.87
C HIS A 142 -5.07 28.34 8.17
N ASP A 143 -5.38 29.61 8.44
CA ASP A 143 -4.78 30.76 7.77
C ASP A 143 -3.24 30.80 7.87
N GLU A 144 -2.66 30.53 9.05
CA GLU A 144 -1.20 30.53 9.20
C GLU A 144 -0.51 29.44 8.37
N TYR A 145 -1.16 28.27 8.20
CA TYR A 145 -0.63 27.20 7.37
C TYR A 145 -0.73 27.56 5.89
N PHE A 146 -1.83 28.22 5.50
CA PHE A 146 -2.02 28.72 4.15
C PHE A 146 -0.93 29.74 3.76
N ASP A 147 -0.69 30.74 4.63
CA ASP A 147 0.35 31.74 4.40
C ASP A 147 1.76 31.12 4.43
N PHE A 148 1.99 30.14 5.32
CA PHE A 148 3.22 29.35 5.33
C PHE A 148 3.45 28.64 3.99
N ALA A 149 2.44 27.93 3.47
CA ALA A 149 2.54 27.23 2.19
C ALA A 149 2.79 28.19 1.02
N CYS A 150 2.17 29.38 1.02
CA CYS A 150 2.44 30.41 0.02
C CYS A 150 3.91 30.87 0.04
N ARG A 151 4.45 31.19 1.22
CA ARG A 151 5.87 31.60 1.37
C ARG A 151 6.83 30.49 0.95
N GLU A 152 6.57 29.26 1.35
CA GLU A 152 7.42 28.11 1.00
C GLU A 152 7.35 27.76 -0.49
N ALA A 153 6.20 27.97 -1.14
CA ALA A 153 6.08 27.86 -2.59
C ALA A 153 6.93 28.90 -3.32
N GLU A 154 6.90 30.16 -2.91
CA GLU A 154 7.76 31.21 -3.47
C GLU A 154 9.25 30.90 -3.25
N LYS A 155 9.62 30.51 -2.03
CA LYS A 155 11.00 30.10 -1.67
C LYS A 155 11.51 28.88 -2.44
N SER A 156 10.61 28.03 -2.95
CA SER A 156 11.00 26.89 -3.78
C SER A 156 11.64 27.32 -5.11
N GLY A 157 11.28 28.52 -5.61
CA GLY A 157 11.72 29.06 -6.90
C GLY A 157 11.10 28.40 -8.14
N VAL A 158 10.19 27.42 -7.96
CA VAL A 158 9.62 26.63 -9.06
C VAL A 158 8.09 26.65 -9.11
N MET A 159 7.44 27.32 -8.15
CA MET A 159 5.98 27.43 -8.06
C MET A 159 5.51 28.88 -8.17
N ARG A 160 4.46 29.11 -8.97
CA ARG A 160 3.68 30.35 -8.97
C ARG A 160 2.44 30.16 -8.12
N VAL A 161 2.19 31.07 -7.18
CA VAL A 161 1.01 31.04 -6.31
C VAL A 161 -0.17 31.71 -7.03
N GLU A 162 -1.29 30.99 -7.17
CA GLU A 162 -2.54 31.50 -7.71
C GLU A 162 -3.66 31.27 -6.69
N ARG A 163 -4.19 32.34 -6.09
CA ARG A 163 -5.36 32.25 -5.22
C ARG A 163 -6.61 32.03 -6.08
N ALA A 164 -7.40 31.02 -5.74
CA ALA A 164 -8.58 30.62 -6.50
C ALA A 164 -9.66 30.11 -5.55
N GLU A 165 -10.89 29.96 -6.05
CA GLU A 165 -11.93 29.27 -5.30
C GLU A 165 -11.62 27.78 -5.19
N ALA A 166 -11.93 27.19 -4.03
CA ALA A 166 -11.79 25.75 -3.84
C ALA A 166 -12.74 25.00 -4.77
N PRO A 167 -12.35 23.83 -5.31
CA PRO A 167 -13.30 22.94 -5.95
C PRO A 167 -14.47 22.64 -5.01
N ALA A 168 -15.70 22.67 -5.51
CA ALA A 168 -16.89 22.38 -4.69
C ALA A 168 -16.78 21.04 -3.93
N ALA A 169 -16.11 20.05 -4.52
CA ALA A 169 -15.80 18.76 -3.90
C ALA A 169 -15.03 18.87 -2.57
N ALA A 170 -14.18 19.89 -2.39
CA ALA A 170 -13.40 20.09 -1.17
C ALA A 170 -14.31 20.34 0.06
N ALA A 171 -15.48 20.97 -0.16
CA ALA A 171 -16.49 21.21 0.86
C ALA A 171 -17.15 19.93 1.41
N HIS A 172 -17.03 18.81 0.69
CA HIS A 172 -17.65 17.53 1.06
C HIS A 172 -16.70 16.56 1.78
N THR A 173 -15.44 16.97 2.02
CA THR A 173 -14.51 16.20 2.84
C THR A 173 -15.03 16.08 4.27
N LYS A 174 -14.61 15.02 4.99
CA LYS A 174 -14.97 14.85 6.41
C LYS A 174 -14.58 16.08 7.25
N TYR A 175 -13.44 16.69 6.96
CA TYR A 175 -12.94 17.85 7.68
C TYR A 175 -13.74 19.10 7.32
N ALA A 176 -13.98 19.38 6.04
CA ALA A 176 -14.84 20.50 5.64
C ALA A 176 -16.22 20.46 6.31
N LEU A 177 -16.88 19.30 6.34
CA LEU A 177 -18.18 19.15 7.02
C LEU A 177 -18.09 19.41 8.53
N LYS A 178 -16.99 19.02 9.17
CA LYS A 178 -16.76 19.30 10.60
C LYS A 178 -16.57 20.81 10.85
N TRP A 179 -15.80 21.48 10.00
CA TRP A 179 -15.43 22.89 10.17
C TRP A 179 -16.53 23.87 9.75
N GLN A 180 -17.32 23.53 8.73
CA GLN A 180 -18.55 24.25 8.38
C GLN A 180 -19.53 24.31 9.54
N GLY A 181 -19.66 23.22 10.31
CA GLY A 181 -20.46 23.19 11.53
C GLY A 181 -19.95 24.12 12.64
N LEU A 182 -18.71 24.62 12.54
CA LEU A 182 -18.08 25.58 13.45
C LEU A 182 -17.98 26.99 12.85
N GLY A 183 -18.51 27.22 11.65
CA GLY A 183 -18.53 28.54 10.99
C GLY A 183 -17.19 29.00 10.41
N LEU A 184 -16.21 28.12 10.27
CA LEU A 184 -14.90 28.45 9.71
C LEU A 184 -14.94 28.41 8.17
N SER A 185 -14.30 29.39 7.53
CA SER A 185 -14.07 29.43 6.07
C SER A 185 -12.76 28.73 5.70
N ALA A 186 -12.68 28.18 4.49
CA ALA A 186 -11.46 27.57 3.96
C ALA A 186 -10.78 28.47 2.94
N GLN A 187 -9.44 28.54 3.03
CA GLN A 187 -8.57 29.15 2.02
C GLN A 187 -8.22 28.13 0.94
N HIS A 188 -7.98 28.62 -0.27
CA HIS A 188 -7.55 27.79 -1.39
C HIS A 188 -6.53 28.48 -2.30
N ALA A 189 -5.53 27.71 -2.75
CA ALA A 189 -4.54 28.15 -3.71
C ALA A 189 -4.11 27.01 -4.64
N ARG A 190 -3.75 27.39 -5.85
CA ARG A 190 -3.04 26.58 -6.84
C ARG A 190 -1.59 27.00 -6.85
N PHE A 191 -0.68 26.08 -6.56
CA PHE A 191 0.77 26.29 -6.72
C PHE A 191 1.18 25.69 -8.06
N VAL A 192 1.23 26.53 -9.09
CA VAL A 192 1.45 26.13 -10.48
C VAL A 192 2.93 25.94 -10.74
N ALA A 193 3.32 24.75 -11.20
CA ALA A 193 4.70 24.43 -11.56
C ALA A 193 5.13 25.27 -12.77
N THR A 194 6.18 26.07 -12.58
CA THR A 194 6.76 26.94 -13.62
C THR A 194 7.97 26.31 -14.30
N ALA A 195 8.56 25.30 -13.68
CA ALA A 195 9.68 24.52 -14.19
C ALA A 195 9.60 23.10 -13.62
N GLN A 196 10.29 22.17 -14.26
CA GLN A 196 10.45 20.79 -13.80
C GLN A 196 11.90 20.60 -13.32
N PRO A 197 12.22 20.90 -12.04
CA PRO A 197 13.59 20.77 -11.54
C PRO A 197 14.06 19.32 -11.58
N ASN A 198 15.37 19.11 -11.74
CA ASN A 198 15.95 17.78 -11.61
C ASN A 198 15.86 17.32 -10.14
N TYR A 199 15.05 16.31 -9.89
CA TYR A 199 14.90 15.67 -8.59
C TYR A 199 14.97 14.15 -8.81
N PRO A 200 16.17 13.55 -8.74
CA PRO A 200 16.35 12.15 -9.12
C PRO A 200 15.55 11.21 -8.22
N HIS A 201 15.14 10.08 -8.80
CA HIS A 201 14.73 8.91 -8.03
C HIS A 201 15.93 8.41 -7.23
N THR A 202 15.67 7.77 -6.09
CA THR A 202 16.75 7.06 -5.39
C THR A 202 17.10 5.82 -6.22
N ASP A 203 18.37 5.43 -6.23
CA ASP A 203 18.82 4.18 -6.84
C ASP A 203 18.36 2.99 -5.98
N ILE A 204 17.09 2.61 -6.14
CA ILE A 204 16.44 1.52 -5.41
C ILE A 204 16.05 0.47 -6.44
N GLN A 205 16.64 -0.72 -6.30
CA GLN A 205 16.23 -1.90 -7.04
C GLN A 205 15.27 -2.72 -6.17
N PRO A 206 14.06 -3.05 -6.64
CA PRO A 206 13.24 -4.03 -5.95
C PRO A 206 14.00 -5.36 -5.88
N PHE A 207 13.87 -6.08 -4.76
CA PHE A 207 14.43 -7.42 -4.61
C PHE A 207 13.31 -8.44 -4.40
N PRO A 208 13.28 -9.55 -5.17
CA PRO A 208 14.17 -9.85 -6.30
C PRO A 208 13.94 -8.87 -7.48
N GLN A 209 14.99 -8.63 -8.27
CA GLN A 209 14.99 -7.63 -9.36
C GLN A 209 13.94 -7.93 -10.44
N ASP A 210 13.46 -9.17 -10.52
CA ASP A 210 12.61 -9.68 -11.59
C ASP A 210 11.16 -9.94 -11.12
N ILE A 211 10.52 -9.00 -10.41
CA ILE A 211 9.13 -9.14 -9.93
C ILE A 211 8.16 -9.55 -11.04
N ALA A 212 8.39 -9.09 -12.28
CA ALA A 212 7.54 -9.42 -13.43
C ALA A 212 7.65 -10.91 -13.84
N ASP A 213 8.84 -11.52 -13.75
CA ASP A 213 9.06 -12.94 -14.04
C ASP A 213 8.71 -13.82 -12.82
N HIS A 214 8.74 -13.25 -11.62
CA HIS A 214 8.34 -13.89 -10.37
C HIS A 214 6.85 -13.72 -10.02
N LEU A 215 6.01 -13.13 -10.86
CA LEU A 215 4.56 -13.09 -10.60
C LEU A 215 3.97 -14.50 -10.49
N GLU A 216 4.50 -15.49 -11.22
CA GLU A 216 4.17 -16.91 -11.01
C GLU A 216 4.62 -17.43 -9.64
N ASP A 217 5.67 -16.83 -9.09
CA ASP A 217 6.33 -17.18 -7.83
C ASP A 217 5.74 -16.44 -6.61
N THR A 218 4.79 -15.53 -6.84
CA THR A 218 3.96 -14.85 -5.83
C THR A 218 2.65 -15.59 -5.53
N ARG A 219 2.42 -16.76 -6.13
CA ARG A 219 1.27 -17.59 -5.74
C ARG A 219 1.42 -17.96 -4.28
N VAL A 220 0.30 -17.91 -3.55
CA VAL A 220 0.33 -18.18 -2.11
C VAL A 220 0.81 -19.62 -1.90
N PRO A 221 1.99 -19.82 -1.26
CA PRO A 221 2.57 -21.14 -1.10
C PRO A 221 1.61 -22.07 -0.37
N HIS A 222 1.37 -23.26 -0.93
CA HIS A 222 0.47 -24.24 -0.34
C HIS A 222 0.80 -25.68 -0.73
N ALA A 223 0.39 -26.61 0.13
CA ALA A 223 0.36 -28.03 -0.12
C ALA A 223 -1.06 -28.57 0.09
N ILE A 224 -1.48 -29.50 -0.76
CA ILE A 224 -2.69 -30.30 -0.55
C ILE A 224 -2.21 -31.71 -0.21
N LEU A 225 -2.62 -32.18 0.96
CA LEU A 225 -2.40 -33.54 1.42
C LEU A 225 -3.67 -34.36 1.21
N GLU A 226 -3.48 -35.65 0.98
CA GLU A 226 -4.57 -36.62 1.00
C GLU A 226 -5.29 -36.63 2.34
N ARG A 227 -6.39 -37.37 2.41
CA ARG A 227 -7.08 -37.61 3.68
C ARG A 227 -6.11 -38.25 4.68
N LEU A 228 -6.06 -37.70 5.89
CA LEU A 228 -5.26 -38.26 6.97
C LEU A 228 -5.64 -39.73 7.24
N PRO A 229 -4.69 -40.58 7.64
CA PRO A 229 -4.99 -41.93 8.10
C PRO A 229 -6.07 -41.90 9.20
N ALA A 230 -6.97 -42.89 9.23
CA ALA A 230 -8.04 -42.94 10.22
C ALA A 230 -7.54 -42.98 11.69
N THR A 231 -6.28 -43.35 11.88
CA THR A 231 -5.58 -43.40 13.17
C THR A 231 -5.00 -42.05 13.61
N LEU A 232 -5.11 -41.00 12.80
CA LEU A 232 -4.48 -39.70 13.04
C LEU A 232 -5.52 -38.59 12.97
N THR A 233 -5.78 -37.93 14.11
CA THR A 233 -6.68 -36.78 14.18
C THR A 233 -5.92 -35.45 14.17
N PHE A 234 -6.65 -34.35 13.96
CA PHE A 234 -6.08 -33.00 14.09
C PHE A 234 -5.65 -32.67 15.52
N ASP A 235 -6.35 -33.20 16.53
CA ASP A 235 -5.96 -33.04 17.93
C ASP A 235 -4.66 -33.79 18.23
N ASP A 236 -4.48 -34.99 17.66
CA ASP A 236 -3.22 -35.74 17.78
C ASP A 236 -2.05 -34.98 17.14
N LEU A 237 -2.24 -34.50 15.91
CA LEU A 237 -1.25 -33.67 15.22
C LEU A 237 -0.87 -32.45 16.05
N PHE A 238 -1.87 -31.71 16.54
CA PHE A 238 -1.64 -30.53 17.37
C PHE A 238 -0.87 -30.88 18.65
N ALA A 239 -1.23 -31.96 19.34
CA ALA A 239 -0.57 -32.39 20.57
C ALA A 239 0.87 -32.90 20.35
N GLN A 240 1.16 -33.42 19.16
CA GLN A 240 2.50 -33.92 18.78
C GLN A 240 3.40 -32.83 18.19
N PHE A 241 2.85 -31.66 17.85
CA PHE A 241 3.64 -30.58 17.27
C PHE A 241 4.72 -30.12 18.24
N GLN A 242 5.95 -30.06 17.72
CA GLN A 242 7.09 -29.49 18.39
C GLN A 242 7.79 -28.52 17.45
N ARG A 243 8.51 -27.57 18.02
CA ARG A 243 9.30 -26.60 17.26
C ARG A 243 10.15 -27.30 16.19
N GLN A 244 9.93 -26.94 14.93
CA GLN A 244 10.72 -27.44 13.81
C GLN A 244 11.72 -26.38 13.38
N THR A 245 12.88 -26.80 12.88
CA THR A 245 13.87 -25.88 12.34
C THR A 245 14.43 -26.46 11.05
N GLN A 246 14.39 -25.66 9.99
CA GLN A 246 14.97 -26.00 8.71
C GLN A 246 15.96 -24.92 8.32
N ARG A 247 17.08 -25.34 7.71
CA ARG A 247 18.10 -24.44 7.17
C ARG A 247 18.33 -24.81 5.72
N GLY A 248 18.23 -23.81 4.84
CA GLY A 248 18.60 -23.95 3.43
C GLY A 248 20.07 -23.61 3.22
N THR A 249 20.80 -24.48 2.52
CA THR A 249 22.17 -24.23 2.08
C THR A 249 22.17 -23.99 0.57
N GLY A 250 22.43 -22.76 0.14
CA GLY A 250 22.40 -22.34 -1.25
C GLY A 250 23.09 -20.98 -1.44
N THR A 251 22.93 -20.37 -2.62
CA THR A 251 23.43 -19.02 -2.90
C THR A 251 22.86 -17.97 -1.93
N GLU A 252 21.63 -18.18 -1.47
CA GLU A 252 20.98 -17.39 -0.43
C GLU A 252 20.58 -18.31 0.72
N PRO A 253 21.36 -18.38 1.81
CA PRO A 253 21.04 -19.23 2.95
C PRO A 253 19.85 -18.66 3.71
N TYR A 254 19.00 -19.56 4.22
CA TYR A 254 17.87 -19.17 5.05
C TYR A 254 17.71 -20.07 6.28
N THR A 255 17.00 -19.57 7.28
CA THR A 255 16.54 -20.32 8.44
C THR A 255 15.04 -20.14 8.62
N VAL A 256 14.32 -21.26 8.74
CA VAL A 256 12.92 -21.30 9.13
C VAL A 256 12.84 -21.95 10.51
N VAL A 257 12.11 -21.31 11.43
CA VAL A 257 11.75 -21.89 12.72
C VAL A 257 10.23 -21.88 12.86
N LEU A 258 9.62 -23.05 12.86
CA LEU A 258 8.21 -23.19 13.24
C LEU A 258 8.13 -23.17 14.77
N LEU A 259 7.56 -22.13 15.35
CA LEU A 259 7.59 -21.83 16.79
C LEU A 259 6.44 -22.49 17.54
N ASP A 260 5.26 -21.89 17.42
CA ASP A 260 4.08 -22.23 18.21
C ASP A 260 2.92 -22.64 17.31
N ALA A 261 2.14 -23.62 17.74
CA ALA A 261 0.89 -24.00 17.09
C ALA A 261 -0.31 -23.50 17.90
N TYR A 262 -1.35 -23.05 17.20
CA TYR A 262 -2.61 -22.57 17.77
C TYR A 262 -3.78 -23.29 17.10
N ARG A 263 -4.57 -24.04 17.87
CA ARG A 263 -5.73 -24.77 17.33
C ARG A 263 -6.99 -23.92 17.28
N SER A 264 -7.84 -24.21 16.31
CA SER A 264 -9.22 -23.70 16.26
C SER A 264 -10.11 -24.48 17.23
N LEU A 265 -11.01 -23.78 17.94
CA LEU A 265 -12.02 -24.41 18.80
C LEU A 265 -13.29 -24.84 18.06
N ARG A 266 -13.43 -24.45 16.77
CA ARG A 266 -14.66 -24.64 15.99
C ARG A 266 -14.48 -25.46 14.72
N ARG A 267 -13.24 -25.67 14.30
CA ARG A 267 -12.90 -26.30 13.01
C ARG A 267 -11.71 -27.23 13.21
N ASN A 268 -11.60 -28.24 12.35
CA ASN A 268 -10.41 -29.09 12.25
C ASN A 268 -9.30 -28.32 11.53
N GLU A 269 -8.72 -27.38 12.26
CA GLU A 269 -7.73 -26.41 11.80
C GLU A 269 -6.77 -26.06 12.93
N PHE A 270 -5.49 -25.92 12.59
CA PHE A 270 -4.53 -25.23 13.45
C PHE A 270 -3.61 -24.34 12.60
N THR A 271 -3.03 -23.35 13.24
CA THR A 271 -2.11 -22.39 12.62
C THR A 271 -0.78 -22.47 13.33
N VAL A 272 0.32 -22.44 12.59
CA VAL A 272 1.68 -22.44 13.11
C VAL A 272 2.32 -21.08 12.85
N LEU A 273 2.87 -20.46 13.90
CA LEU A 273 3.72 -19.27 13.77
C LEU A 273 5.11 -19.71 13.32
N ALA A 274 5.62 -19.10 12.26
CA ALA A 274 6.95 -19.34 11.75
C ALA A 274 7.76 -18.05 11.74
N HIS A 275 9.00 -18.17 12.20
CA HIS A 275 10.02 -17.13 12.11
C HIS A 275 10.97 -17.47 10.97
N VAL A 276 11.10 -16.57 10.01
CA VAL A 276 11.82 -16.78 8.76
C VAL A 276 12.91 -15.73 8.63
N VAL A 277 14.15 -16.18 8.42
CA VAL A 277 15.33 -15.34 8.23
C VAL A 277 16.01 -15.70 6.91
N GLU A 278 16.17 -14.74 6.02
CA GLU A 278 16.82 -14.87 4.71
C GLU A 278 17.68 -13.64 4.46
N GLY A 279 19.01 -13.79 4.52
CA GLY A 279 19.93 -12.65 4.55
C GLY A 279 19.60 -11.69 5.70
N GLU A 280 19.37 -10.42 5.36
CA GLU A 280 18.99 -9.35 6.31
C GLU A 280 17.46 -9.27 6.56
N LEU A 281 16.65 -10.00 5.77
CA LEU A 281 15.20 -9.99 5.88
C LEU A 281 14.73 -10.97 6.95
N THR A 282 13.99 -10.45 7.93
CA THR A 282 13.32 -11.26 8.95
C THR A 282 11.80 -11.06 8.86
N GLN A 283 11.05 -12.16 8.81
CA GLN A 283 9.59 -12.15 8.71
C GLN A 283 8.96 -13.10 9.73
N GLU A 284 7.86 -12.67 10.34
CA GLU A 284 6.94 -13.57 11.04
C GLU A 284 5.75 -13.87 10.15
N VAL A 285 5.52 -15.16 9.90
CA VAL A 285 4.45 -15.64 9.03
C VAL A 285 3.61 -16.67 9.75
N LEU A 286 2.34 -16.80 9.35
CA LEU A 286 1.46 -17.87 9.82
C LEU A 286 1.33 -18.91 8.73
N VAL A 287 1.37 -20.19 9.07
CA VAL A 287 1.05 -21.29 8.15
C VAL A 287 -0.15 -22.06 8.70
N ASN A 288 -1.23 -22.09 7.94
CA ASN A 288 -2.49 -22.69 8.34
C ASN A 288 -2.60 -24.12 7.83
N VAL A 289 -3.07 -25.03 8.67
CA VAL A 289 -3.42 -26.42 8.33
C VAL A 289 -4.92 -26.57 8.50
N THR A 290 -5.66 -26.87 7.43
CA THR A 290 -7.13 -26.91 7.44
C THR A 290 -7.65 -28.16 6.75
N GLN A 291 -8.56 -28.89 7.37
CA GLN A 291 -9.29 -29.95 6.70
C GLN A 291 -10.35 -29.37 5.76
N ARG A 292 -10.35 -29.80 4.49
CA ARG A 292 -11.30 -29.38 3.44
C ARG A 292 -12.48 -30.34 3.35
N GLU A 293 -13.53 -29.90 2.66
CA GLU A 293 -14.61 -30.78 2.19
C GLU A 293 -14.02 -31.91 1.32
N GLY A 294 -14.43 -33.15 1.58
CA GLY A 294 -13.83 -34.35 0.98
C GLY A 294 -12.70 -34.98 1.83
N GLY A 295 -12.21 -34.29 2.86
CA GLY A 295 -11.29 -34.81 3.87
C GLY A 295 -9.80 -34.62 3.58
N THR A 296 -9.45 -34.01 2.45
CA THR A 296 -8.07 -33.57 2.16
C THR A 296 -7.64 -32.47 3.13
N VAL A 297 -6.34 -32.29 3.30
CA VAL A 297 -5.77 -31.27 4.20
C VAL A 297 -5.05 -30.22 3.38
N LEU A 298 -5.32 -28.94 3.63
CA LEU A 298 -4.63 -27.81 3.04
C LEU A 298 -3.61 -27.26 4.03
N VAL A 299 -2.35 -27.23 3.65
CA VAL A 299 -1.28 -26.46 4.32
C VAL A 299 -1.06 -25.20 3.49
N ARG A 300 -1.18 -24.02 4.07
CA ARG A 300 -1.14 -22.77 3.29
C ARG A 300 -0.59 -21.60 4.09
N LEU A 301 0.21 -20.76 3.44
CA LEU A 301 0.61 -19.47 4.00
C LEU A 301 -0.61 -18.59 4.33
N GLY A 302 -0.68 -18.15 5.58
CA GLY A 302 -1.68 -17.24 6.11
C GLY A 302 -1.51 -15.82 5.57
N LYS A 303 -2.61 -15.08 5.50
CA LYS A 303 -2.61 -13.67 5.02
C LYS A 303 -2.20 -12.65 6.09
N PHE A 304 -1.76 -13.12 7.26
CA PHE A 304 -1.37 -12.26 8.37
C PHE A 304 -0.11 -11.47 8.03
N GLY A 305 -0.10 -10.16 8.28
CA GLY A 305 1.07 -9.30 8.04
C GLY A 305 1.37 -8.95 6.57
N GLY A 306 0.75 -9.65 5.60
CA GLY A 306 1.03 -9.45 4.17
C GLY A 306 2.47 -9.79 3.81
N PRO A 307 2.92 -11.03 4.08
CA PRO A 307 4.33 -11.41 3.97
C PRO A 307 4.84 -11.31 2.54
N ILE A 308 6.12 -11.01 2.41
CA ILE A 308 6.84 -11.07 1.13
C ILE A 308 7.13 -12.55 0.86
N ILE A 309 6.65 -13.07 -0.28
CA ILE A 309 6.81 -14.48 -0.63
C ILE A 309 8.24 -14.68 -1.14
N THR A 310 9.14 -15.07 -0.25
CA THR A 310 10.53 -15.42 -0.56
C THR A 310 10.73 -16.94 -0.57
N PRO A 311 11.86 -17.47 -1.09
CA PRO A 311 12.20 -18.88 -0.96
C PRO A 311 12.10 -19.41 0.48
N ALA A 312 12.56 -18.66 1.47
CA ALA A 312 12.46 -19.04 2.87
C ALA A 312 11.01 -19.07 3.40
N VAL A 313 10.11 -18.21 2.90
CA VAL A 313 8.68 -18.25 3.25
C VAL A 313 7.99 -19.47 2.64
N LYS A 314 8.36 -19.87 1.42
CA LYS A 314 7.90 -21.15 0.83
C LYS A 314 8.41 -22.33 1.65
N ALA A 315 9.68 -22.28 2.03
CA ALA A 315 10.28 -23.29 2.89
C ALA A 315 9.54 -23.43 4.23
N ALA A 316 8.91 -22.38 4.78
CA ALA A 316 8.08 -22.51 5.97
C ALA A 316 6.82 -23.37 5.75
N VAL A 317 6.22 -23.30 4.56
CA VAL A 317 5.12 -24.19 4.17
C VAL A 317 5.64 -25.60 3.94
N ASP A 318 6.81 -25.76 3.31
CA ASP A 318 7.46 -27.06 3.13
C ASP A 318 7.82 -27.71 4.47
N THR A 319 8.46 -26.99 5.41
CA THR A 319 8.84 -27.52 6.73
C THR A 319 7.63 -28.10 7.46
N LEU A 320 6.49 -27.38 7.44
CA LEU A 320 5.27 -27.86 8.09
C LEU A 320 4.65 -29.04 7.34
N THR A 321 4.70 -29.00 6.00
CA THR A 321 4.25 -30.09 5.14
C THR A 321 5.06 -31.38 5.41
N ASP A 322 6.38 -31.28 5.45
CA ASP A 322 7.29 -32.39 5.71
C ASP A 322 7.08 -32.97 7.10
N TRP A 323 6.86 -32.13 8.11
CA TRP A 323 6.50 -32.60 9.45
C TRP A 323 5.15 -33.34 9.45
N LEU A 324 4.14 -32.86 8.73
CA LEU A 324 2.87 -33.60 8.58
C LEU A 324 3.06 -34.95 7.87
N VAL A 325 3.92 -34.99 6.85
CA VAL A 325 4.30 -36.24 6.17
C VAL A 325 5.01 -37.19 7.13
N SER A 326 5.87 -36.69 8.01
CA SER A 326 6.52 -37.51 9.03
C SER A 326 5.53 -38.07 10.06
N GLN A 327 4.36 -37.46 10.23
CA GLN A 327 3.26 -38.02 11.04
C GLN A 327 2.38 -39.02 10.27
N GLY A 328 2.67 -39.26 8.99
CA GLY A 328 1.96 -40.24 8.15
C GLY A 328 0.97 -39.63 7.14
N ALA A 329 0.96 -38.30 6.95
CA ALA A 329 0.24 -37.68 5.85
C ALA A 329 0.92 -37.96 4.49
N LYS A 330 0.19 -37.77 3.39
CA LYS A 330 0.71 -37.94 2.03
C LYS A 330 0.42 -36.69 1.20
N VAL A 331 1.43 -36.19 0.50
CA VAL A 331 1.29 -35.02 -0.38
C VAL A 331 0.60 -35.44 -1.68
N GLN A 332 -0.48 -34.74 -2.02
CA GLN A 332 -1.18 -34.87 -3.30
C GLN A 332 -0.70 -33.80 -4.31
N HIS A 333 -0.45 -32.59 -3.83
CA HIS A 333 -0.06 -31.45 -4.67
C HIS A 333 0.75 -30.42 -3.87
N LEU A 334 1.74 -29.82 -4.53
CA LEU A 334 2.46 -28.63 -4.06
C LEU A 334 2.22 -27.49 -5.06
N GLY A 335 1.84 -26.33 -4.55
CA GLY A 335 1.58 -25.14 -5.33
C GLY A 335 2.42 -23.97 -4.84
N TYR A 336 3.50 -23.72 -5.58
CA TYR A 336 4.39 -22.56 -5.48
C TYR A 336 4.29 -21.76 -6.76
#